data_AF-A0A0B2QF17-F1
#
_entry.id   AF-A0A0B2QF17-F1
#
_cell.length_a   1.000
_cell.length_b   1.000
_cell.length_c   1.000
_cell.angle_alpha   90.00
_cell.angle_beta   90.00
_cell.angle_gamma   90.00
#
_symmetry.space_group_name_H-M   'P 1'
#
loop_
_entity.id
_entity.type
_entity.pdbx_description
1 polymer ?
#
loop_
_entity_poly.entity_id
_entity_poly.type
_entity_poly.pdbx_seq_one_letter_code
_entity_poly.pdbx_strand_id
1 'polypeptide(L)'
;MEECTHAYIGRVRERYGGRWICGLCSEAVKEEREREKIVITMDEALKRHMRFCQQFKSSGPPDNTNEDFILAVKQILFRTLDSPRKDRFICRPLGRSHSCFSTMQGTPTQGETD
;
A
#
# COMPACT_ATOMS: atom_id res chain seq x y z
N MET A 1 17.02 9.81 5.61
CA MET A 1 17.28 8.39 5.92
C MET A 1 18.10 8.39 7.20
N GLU A 2 17.63 7.77 8.29
CA GLU A 2 18.50 7.60 9.46
C GLU A 2 19.57 6.56 9.12
N GLU A 3 20.84 6.89 9.33
CA GLU A 3 21.94 5.97 9.09
C GLU A 3 21.97 4.88 10.17
N CYS A 4 21.99 3.62 9.75
CA CYS A 4 22.12 2.46 10.64
C CYS A 4 23.57 2.34 11.16
N THR A 5 23.99 3.30 11.98
CA THR A 5 25.32 3.35 12.59
C THR A 5 25.33 2.64 13.94
N HIS A 6 26.49 2.11 14.35
CA HIS A 6 26.64 1.52 15.69
C HIS A 6 26.27 2.51 16.81
N ALA A 7 26.61 3.79 16.63
CA ALA A 7 26.24 4.85 17.57
C ALA A 7 24.72 5.02 17.68
N TYR A 8 24.01 4.99 16.55
CA TYR A 8 22.55 5.03 16.55
C TYR A 8 21.95 3.78 17.23
N ILE A 9 22.47 2.59 16.93
CA ILE A 9 22.06 1.34 17.59
C ILE A 9 22.24 1.42 19.10
N GLY A 10 23.37 1.95 19.56
CA GLY A 10 23.64 2.18 20.98
C GLY A 10 22.57 3.07 21.63
N ARG A 11 22.31 4.25 21.04
CA ARG A 11 21.30 5.20 21.57
C ARG A 11 19.89 4.62 21.62
N VAL A 12 19.48 3.85 20.62
CA VAL A 12 18.17 3.20 20.61
C VAL A 12 18.10 2.17 21.76
N ARG A 13 19.10 1.30 21.89
CA ARG A 13 19.13 0.30 22.95
C ARG A 13 19.15 0.94 24.34
N GLU A 14 19.92 2.00 24.53
CA GLU A 14 19.96 2.75 25.80
C GLU A 14 18.57 3.29 26.17
N ARG A 15 17.86 3.90 25.22
CA ARG A 15 16.52 4.48 25.45
C ARG A 15 15.45 3.43 25.75
N TYR A 16 15.59 2.23 25.20
CA TYR A 16 14.52 1.21 25.18
C TYR A 16 14.89 -0.05 25.97
N GLY A 17 15.64 0.09 27.07
CA GLY A 17 15.92 -1.02 27.99
C GLY A 17 16.73 -2.15 27.36
N GLY A 18 17.71 -1.80 26.53
CA GLY A 18 18.56 -2.72 25.79
C GLY A 18 17.95 -3.25 24.48
N ARG A 19 16.69 -2.92 24.17
CA ARG A 19 15.98 -3.45 23.01
C ARG A 19 16.26 -2.63 21.76
N TRP A 20 16.44 -3.33 20.63
CA TRP A 20 16.52 -2.71 19.31
C TRP A 20 15.14 -2.72 18.66
N ILE A 21 14.64 -1.54 18.30
CA ILE A 21 13.32 -1.35 17.68
C ILE A 21 13.47 -0.52 16.40
N CYS A 22 12.52 -0.65 15.46
CA CYS A 22 12.53 0.16 14.25
C CYS A 22 12.07 1.60 14.54
N GLY A 23 12.38 2.53 13.62
CA GLY A 23 12.02 3.94 13.77
C GLY A 23 10.52 4.18 14.00
N LEU A 24 9.65 3.43 13.31
CA LEU A 24 8.19 3.55 13.49
C LEU A 24 7.74 3.09 14.89
N CYS A 25 8.29 2.00 15.41
CA CYS A 25 8.01 1.57 16.78
C CYS A 25 8.55 2.57 17.81
N SER A 26 9.68 3.23 17.53
CA SER A 26 10.19 4.31 18.39
C SER A 26 9.18 5.45 18.49
N GLU A 27 8.64 5.92 17.37
CA GLU A 27 7.66 7.01 17.39
C GLU A 27 6.35 6.58 18.04
N ALA A 28 5.86 5.36 17.78
CA ALA A 28 4.65 4.85 18.42
C ALA A 28 4.79 4.74 19.95
N VAL A 29 5.94 4.28 20.45
CA VAL A 29 6.18 4.18 21.91
C VAL A 29 6.26 5.56 22.57
N LYS A 30 6.87 6.55 21.90
CA LYS A 30 6.85 7.94 22.39
C LYS A 30 5.43 8.49 22.45
N GLU A 31 4.66 8.24 21.41
CA GLU A 31 3.27 8.69 21.30
C GLU A 31 2.36 8.02 22.36
N GLU A 32 2.52 6.72 22.62
CA GLU A 32 1.80 6.03 23.70
C GLU A 32 2.05 6.72 25.05
N ARG A 33 3.29 7.12 25.32
CA ARG A 33 3.65 7.82 26.56
C ARG A 33 3.08 9.25 26.63
N GLU A 34 3.01 9.97 25.51
CA GLU A 34 2.47 11.33 25.45
C GLU A 34 0.93 11.37 25.50
N ARG A 35 0.26 10.35 24.95
CA ARG A 35 -1.21 10.27 24.92
C ARG A 35 -1.83 9.83 26.24
N GLU A 36 -1.10 9.10 27.08
CA GLU A 36 -1.66 8.61 28.34
C GLU A 36 -1.84 9.75 29.35
N LYS A 37 -3.05 9.81 29.95
CA LYS A 37 -3.37 10.76 31.04
C LYS A 37 -2.56 10.51 32.30
N ILE A 38 -1.97 9.32 32.41
CA ILE A 38 -1.11 8.89 33.51
C ILE A 38 0.29 8.74 32.93
N VAL A 39 1.28 9.35 33.57
CA VAL A 39 2.68 9.23 33.13
C VAL A 39 3.15 7.80 33.34
N ILE A 40 3.30 7.05 32.26
CA ILE A 40 3.92 5.72 32.26
C ILE A 40 5.41 5.81 31.95
N THR A 41 6.17 4.81 32.42
CA THR A 41 7.60 4.73 32.09
C THR A 41 7.78 4.30 30.63
N MET A 42 8.97 4.55 30.09
CA MET A 42 9.34 4.10 28.74
C MET A 42 9.29 2.58 28.60
N ASP A 43 9.60 1.82 29.66
CA ASP A 43 9.54 0.36 29.62
C ASP A 43 8.10 -0.14 29.59
N GLU A 44 7.21 0.47 30.38
CA GLU A 44 5.77 0.16 30.34
C GLU A 44 5.14 0.47 28.98
N ALA A 45 5.45 1.64 28.39
CA ALA A 45 4.98 2.00 27.05
C ALA A 45 5.48 0.99 26.02
N LEU A 46 6.77 0.69 26.03
CA LEU A 46 7.35 -0.28 25.11
C LEU A 46 6.74 -1.68 25.27
N LYS A 47 6.45 -2.12 26.49
CA LYS A 47 5.81 -3.42 26.75
C LYS A 47 4.39 -3.48 26.20
N ARG A 48 3.60 -2.41 26.34
CA ARG A 48 2.27 -2.30 25.72
C ARG A 48 2.36 -2.37 24.21
N HIS A 49 3.22 -1.54 23.61
CA HIS A 49 3.44 -1.53 22.17
C HIS A 49 3.87 -2.90 21.62
N MET A 50 4.81 -3.57 22.29
CA MET A 50 5.27 -4.90 21.88
C MET A 50 4.16 -5.94 21.92
N ARG A 51 3.29 -5.91 22.93
CA ARG A 51 2.11 -6.78 22.99
C ARG A 51 1.17 -6.51 21.81
N PHE A 52 0.91 -5.24 21.49
CA PHE A 52 0.10 -4.87 20.34
C PHE A 52 0.71 -5.39 19.03
N CYS A 53 2.01 -5.19 18.80
CA CYS A 53 2.68 -5.70 17.61
C CYS A 53 2.65 -7.23 17.53
N GLN A 54 2.79 -7.93 18.65
CA GLN A 54 2.68 -9.39 18.68
C GLN A 54 1.25 -9.84 18.35
N GLN A 55 0.24 -9.20 18.92
CA GLN A 55 -1.16 -9.49 18.64
C GLN A 55 -1.47 -9.31 17.16
N PHE A 56 -1.05 -8.18 16.58
CA PHE A 56 -1.24 -7.89 15.15
C PHE A 56 -0.54 -8.90 14.24
N LYS A 57 0.65 -9.38 14.62
CA LYS A 57 1.36 -10.44 13.88
C LYS A 57 0.70 -11.81 14.02
N SER A 58 0.13 -12.10 15.19
CA SER A 58 -0.52 -13.37 15.51
C SER A 58 -1.95 -13.48 14.97
N SER A 59 -2.64 -12.35 14.79
CA SER A 59 -3.86 -12.29 14.00
C SER A 59 -3.46 -12.52 12.54
N GLY A 60 -3.51 -13.78 12.12
CA GLY A 60 -3.48 -14.11 10.70
C GLY A 60 -4.59 -13.36 9.96
N PRO A 61 -4.50 -13.23 8.64
CA PRO A 61 -5.64 -12.76 7.86
C PRO A 61 -6.89 -13.60 8.21
N PRO A 62 -8.10 -13.03 8.20
CA PRO A 62 -9.31 -13.76 8.57
C PRO A 62 -9.42 -15.05 7.75
N ASP A 63 -9.84 -16.14 8.39
CA ASP A 63 -9.74 -17.53 7.90
C ASP A 63 -10.63 -17.86 6.67
N ASN A 64 -11.11 -16.86 5.94
CA ASN A 64 -12.04 -17.06 4.83
C ASN A 64 -12.15 -15.90 3.84
N THR A 65 -11.31 -14.85 3.90
CA THR A 65 -11.46 -13.70 2.98
C THR A 65 -10.79 -13.91 1.61
N ASN A 66 -9.89 -14.88 1.51
CA ASN A 66 -9.15 -15.12 0.27
C ASN A 66 -9.91 -15.99 -0.73
N GLU A 67 -10.84 -16.84 -0.28
CA GLU A 67 -11.56 -17.73 -1.18
C GLU A 67 -12.42 -16.95 -2.17
N ASP A 68 -13.18 -15.96 -1.70
CA ASP A 68 -13.99 -15.09 -2.57
C ASP A 68 -13.12 -14.31 -3.56
N PHE A 69 -11.96 -13.81 -3.11
CA PHE A 69 -11.00 -13.11 -3.95
C PHE A 69 -10.38 -14.05 -5.00
N ILE A 70 -9.95 -15.25 -4.59
CA ILE A 70 -9.39 -16.27 -5.47
C ILE A 70 -10.43 -16.70 -6.51
N LEU A 71 -11.68 -16.89 -6.11
CA LEU A 71 -12.79 -17.22 -7.02
C LEU A 71 -13.06 -16.08 -8.01
N ALA A 72 -13.07 -14.83 -7.55
CA ALA A 72 -13.26 -13.67 -8.42
C ALA A 72 -12.12 -13.52 -9.45
N VAL A 73 -10.86 -13.66 -9.02
CA VAL A 73 -9.70 -13.61 -9.93
C VAL A 73 -9.72 -14.80 -10.89
N LYS A 74 -10.03 -16.00 -10.42
CA LYS A 74 -10.24 -17.17 -11.28
C LYS A 74 -11.32 -16.89 -12.33
N GLN A 75 -12.46 -16.33 -11.95
CA GLN A 75 -13.51 -15.99 -12.91
C GLN A 75 -13.05 -14.98 -13.96
N ILE A 76 -12.29 -13.96 -13.58
CA ILE A 76 -11.76 -12.96 -14.54
C ILE A 76 -10.78 -13.62 -15.53
N LEU A 77 -9.86 -14.45 -15.02
CA LEU A 77 -8.87 -15.15 -15.84
C LEU A 77 -9.52 -16.19 -16.76
N PHE A 78 -10.42 -17.02 -16.23
CA PHE A 78 -11.06 -18.10 -16.98
C PHE A 78 -12.19 -17.61 -17.90
N ARG A 79 -12.91 -16.52 -17.59
CA ARG A 79 -13.83 -15.89 -18.58
C ARG A 79 -13.12 -15.39 -19.82
N THR A 80 -11.86 -15.03 -19.70
CA THR A 80 -11.03 -14.64 -20.86
C THR A 80 -10.65 -15.85 -21.71
N LEU A 81 -10.61 -17.05 -21.12
CA LEU A 81 -10.26 -18.31 -21.77
C LEU A 81 -11.49 -19.09 -22.29
N ASP A 82 -12.64 -18.97 -21.64
CA ASP A 82 -13.92 -19.60 -22.00
C ASP A 82 -14.75 -18.77 -23.00
N SER A 83 -14.24 -17.62 -23.46
CA SER A 83 -14.82 -16.97 -24.64
C SER A 83 -14.72 -17.97 -25.79
N PRO A 84 -15.84 -18.40 -26.40
CA PRO A 84 -15.77 -19.24 -27.58
C PRO A 84 -14.91 -18.46 -28.57
N ARG A 85 -13.77 -19.03 -29.00
CA ARG A 85 -13.18 -18.65 -30.27
C ARG A 85 -14.21 -19.01 -31.31
N LYS A 86 -15.17 -18.11 -31.52
CA LYS A 86 -16.26 -18.24 -32.47
C LYS A 86 -15.62 -18.07 -33.84
N ASP A 87 -15.00 -19.15 -34.30
CA ASP A 87 -14.70 -19.24 -35.70
C ASP A 87 -16.02 -19.56 -36.43
N ARG A 88 -16.26 -18.69 -37.41
CA ARG A 88 -17.09 -18.85 -38.61
C ARG A 88 -18.59 -18.48 -38.62
N PHE A 89 -18.82 -17.40 -39.36
CA PHE A 89 -20.00 -16.96 -40.13
C PHE A 89 -21.06 -16.09 -39.43
N ILE A 90 -20.92 -14.76 -39.47
CA ILE A 90 -21.32 -13.82 -40.54
C ILE A 90 -20.73 -12.47 -40.11
N CYS A 91 -19.84 -11.89 -40.93
CA CYS A 91 -19.45 -10.49 -40.78
C CYS A 91 -20.69 -9.61 -40.98
N ARG A 92 -21.25 -9.07 -39.89
CA ARG A 92 -21.73 -7.69 -39.98
C ARG A 92 -20.51 -6.81 -39.75
N PRO A 93 -20.14 -5.91 -40.69
CA PRO A 93 -19.14 -4.92 -40.39
C PRO A 93 -19.69 -4.09 -39.23
N LEU A 94 -19.11 -4.21 -38.03
CA LEU A 94 -19.21 -3.13 -37.07
C LEU A 94 -18.50 -1.97 -37.75
N GLY A 95 -19.29 -1.02 -38.26
CA GLY A 95 -18.78 0.21 -38.82
C GLY A 95 -17.78 0.82 -37.84
N ARG A 96 -16.63 1.26 -38.36
CA ARG A 96 -15.72 2.14 -37.63
C ARG A 96 -16.57 3.25 -37.03
N SER A 97 -16.62 3.35 -35.70
CA SER A 97 -17.06 4.60 -35.07
C SER A 97 -16.11 5.69 -35.53
N HIS A 98 -16.60 6.52 -36.44
CA HIS A 98 -15.97 7.77 -36.85
C HIS A 98 -16.35 8.86 -35.84
N SER A 99 -15.75 8.82 -34.65
CA SER A 99 -15.52 9.94 -33.72
C SER A 99 -15.07 9.28 -32.40
N CYS A 100 -13.98 9.67 -31.74
CA CYS A 100 -13.41 10.98 -31.58
C CYS A 100 -11.91 10.93 -31.85
N PHE A 101 -11.47 11.50 -32.98
CA PHE A 101 -10.12 12.06 -33.02
C PHE A 101 -10.30 13.52 -32.62
N SER A 102 -9.85 13.90 -31.42
CA SER A 102 -9.73 15.31 -31.08
C SER A 102 -8.65 15.90 -31.98
N THR A 103 -9.05 16.60 -33.03
CA THR A 103 -8.16 17.47 -33.79
C THR A 103 -7.62 18.51 -32.83
N MET A 104 -6.37 18.37 -32.40
CA MET A 104 -5.61 19.49 -31.85
C MET A 104 -5.35 20.43 -33.02
N GLN A 105 -6.22 21.41 -33.21
CA GLN A 105 -5.92 22.54 -34.07
C GLN A 105 -4.74 23.27 -33.44
N GLY A 106 -3.57 23.16 -34.07
CA GLY A 106 -2.44 24.03 -33.76
C GLY A 106 -2.87 25.47 -33.96
N THR A 107 -2.80 26.27 -32.91
CA THR A 107 -2.96 27.71 -32.98
C THR A 107 -1.72 28.29 -33.67
N PRO A 108 -1.86 29.05 -34.77
CA PRO A 108 -0.78 29.90 -35.24
C PRO A 108 -0.73 31.15 -34.36
N THR A 109 0.37 31.35 -33.65
CA THR A 109 0.77 32.68 -33.18
C THR A 109 2.01 33.08 -33.99
N GLN A 110 1.77 33.90 -35.01
CA GLN A 110 2.80 34.71 -35.65
C GLN A 110 3.08 35.97 -34.83
N GLY A 111 4.36 36.37 -34.80
CA GLY A 111 4.85 37.76 -34.73
C GLY A 111 4.89 38.38 -33.34
N GLU A 112 6.10 38.65 -32.80
CA GLU A 112 6.82 39.96 -32.89
C GLU A 112 6.45 40.82 -31.67
N THR A 113 7.31 41.54 -30.94
CA THR A 113 8.65 42.16 -31.04
C THR A 113 9.07 42.41 -29.56
N ASP A 114 10.32 42.33 -29.10
CA ASP A 114 11.48 43.21 -29.35
C ASP A 114 12.69 42.59 -28.59
#